data_AF-A0A5D4NZ29-F1
#
_entry.id   AF-A0A5D4NZ29-F1
#
_cell.length_a   1.000
_cell.length_b   1.000
_cell.length_c   1.000
_cell.angle_alpha   90.00
_cell.angle_beta   90.00
_cell.angle_gamma   90.00
#
_symmetry.space_group_name_H-M   'P 1'
#
loop_
_entity.id
_entity.type
_entity.pdbx_description
1 polymer ?
#
loop_
_entity_poly.entity_id
_entity_poly.type
_entity_poly.pdbx_seq_one_letter_code
_entity_poly.pdbx_strand_id
1 'polypeptide(L)'
;MKKLLNRLLAMLLCALLIYSAAHRPTEQDFNRWLKNEYGLSCGPVSCTMKDQESDEYRTLIITGSKTKDGYLLFNTISRTFEGKEGNQTVIKAIGFLGSYYTLVEESDHIIPSG
;
A
#
# COMPACT_ATOMS: atom_id res chain seq x y z
N MET A 1 26.49 -22.64 -22.88
CA MET A 1 25.11 -22.22 -22.51
C MET A 1 25.04 -21.33 -21.26
N LYS A 2 25.73 -21.63 -20.15
CA LYS A 2 25.71 -20.81 -18.91
C LYS A 2 26.01 -19.32 -19.11
N LYS A 3 27.00 -18.96 -19.96
CA LYS A 3 27.34 -17.56 -20.27
C LYS A 3 26.20 -16.81 -21.01
N LEU A 4 25.47 -17.50 -21.88
CA LEU A 4 24.34 -16.91 -22.61
C LEU A 4 23.14 -16.73 -21.66
N LEU A 5 22.86 -17.73 -20.84
CA LEU A 5 21.82 -17.68 -19.81
C LEU A 5 22.06 -16.53 -18.81
N ASN A 6 23.29 -16.38 -18.31
CA ASN A 6 23.61 -15.29 -17.40
C ASN A 6 23.46 -13.90 -18.05
N ARG A 7 23.75 -13.76 -19.35
CA ARG A 7 23.53 -12.50 -20.09
C ARG A 7 22.05 -12.19 -20.24
N LEU A 8 21.23 -13.18 -20.56
CA LEU A 8 19.78 -13.03 -20.65
C LEU A 8 19.17 -12.66 -19.29
N LEU A 9 19.62 -13.32 -18.22
CA LEU A 9 19.17 -13.00 -16.87
C LEU A 9 19.54 -11.57 -16.46
N ALA A 10 20.77 -11.14 -16.77
CA ALA A 10 21.21 -9.77 -16.49
C ALA A 10 20.39 -8.73 -17.28
N MET A 11 20.09 -8.97 -18.56
CA MET A 11 19.22 -8.09 -19.34
C MET A 11 17.81 -8.03 -18.77
N LEU A 12 17.24 -9.17 -18.37
CA LEU A 12 15.93 -9.22 -17.73
C LEU A 12 15.90 -8.43 -16.42
N LEU A 13 16.94 -8.58 -15.59
CA LEU A 13 17.08 -7.80 -14.35
C LEU A 13 17.15 -6.30 -14.63
N CYS A 14 17.97 -5.87 -15.59
CA CYS A 14 18.03 -4.46 -15.97
C CYS A 14 16.68 -3.94 -16.46
N ALA A 15 15.96 -4.72 -17.29
CA ALA A 15 14.64 -4.35 -17.77
C ALA A 15 13.64 -4.22 -16.61
N LEU A 16 13.65 -5.14 -15.64
CA LEU A 16 12.81 -5.07 -14.45
C LEU A 16 13.11 -3.85 -13.58
N LEU A 17 14.39 -3.51 -13.39
CA LEU A 17 14.79 -2.32 -12.63
C LEU A 17 14.32 -1.03 -13.31
N ILE A 18 14.49 -0.92 -14.63
CA ILE A 18 14.00 0.22 -15.42
C ILE A 18 12.48 0.31 -15.34
N TYR A 19 11.78 -0.82 -15.52
CA TYR A 19 10.32 -0.87 -15.43
C TYR A 19 9.84 -0.42 -14.05
N SER A 20 10.47 -0.87 -12.97
CA SER A 20 10.11 -0.48 -11.60
C SER A 20 10.33 1.01 -11.34
N ALA A 21 11.43 1.57 -11.85
CA ALA A 21 11.71 3.00 -11.72
C ALA A 21 10.67 3.83 -12.50
N ALA A 22 10.30 3.40 -13.70
CA ALA A 22 9.33 4.09 -14.56
C ALA A 22 7.89 3.97 -14.06
N HIS A 23 7.51 2.84 -13.46
CA HIS A 23 6.16 2.55 -12.96
C HIS A 23 6.11 2.61 -11.44
N ARG A 24 6.73 3.64 -10.87
CA ARG A 24 6.67 3.85 -9.43
C ARG A 24 5.25 4.26 -9.04
N PRO A 25 4.58 3.52 -8.15
CA PRO A 25 3.18 3.78 -7.85
C PRO A 25 3.02 5.07 -7.02
N THR A 26 1.93 5.78 -7.30
CA THR A 26 1.60 7.08 -6.70
C THR A 26 0.72 6.91 -5.47
N GLU A 27 0.50 7.99 -4.72
CA GLU A 27 -0.48 8.00 -3.62
C GLU A 27 -1.91 7.65 -4.08
N GLN A 28 -2.27 7.98 -5.34
CA GLN A 28 -3.57 7.57 -5.88
C GLN A 28 -3.66 6.05 -6.06
N ASP A 29 -2.55 5.41 -6.48
CA ASP A 29 -2.47 3.96 -6.58
C ASP A 29 -2.52 3.32 -5.20
N PHE A 30 -1.97 3.97 -4.17
CA PHE A 30 -2.11 3.53 -2.78
C PHE A 30 -3.56 3.56 -2.30
N ASN A 31 -4.30 4.64 -2.58
CA ASN A 31 -5.72 4.72 -2.23
C ASN A 31 -6.55 3.67 -2.99
N ARG A 32 -6.23 3.39 -4.25
CA ARG A 32 -6.86 2.33 -5.02
C ARG A 32 -6.57 0.96 -4.42
N TRP A 33 -5.32 0.73 -4.03
CA TRP A 33 -4.90 -0.50 -3.36
C TRP A 33 -5.60 -0.69 -2.02
N LEU A 34 -5.67 0.34 -1.17
CA LEU A 34 -6.42 0.30 0.10
C LEU A 34 -7.89 -0.09 -0.10
N LYS A 35 -8.52 0.43 -1.15
CA LYS A 35 -9.91 0.08 -1.48
C LYS A 35 -10.04 -1.39 -1.88
N ASN A 36 -9.10 -1.90 -2.66
CA ASN A 36 -9.17 -3.27 -3.17
C ASN A 36 -8.82 -4.31 -2.11
N GLU A 37 -7.80 -4.03 -1.29
CA GLU A 37 -7.26 -4.98 -0.31
C GLU A 37 -8.04 -4.93 1.01
N TYR A 38 -8.42 -3.75 1.46
CA TYR A 38 -9.03 -3.52 2.78
C TYR A 38 -10.46 -2.99 2.72
N GLY A 39 -11.03 -2.80 1.52
CA GLY A 39 -12.35 -2.17 1.36
C GLY A 39 -12.39 -0.68 1.77
N LEU A 40 -11.23 -0.05 1.98
CA LEU A 40 -11.11 1.31 2.47
C LEU A 40 -11.19 2.34 1.35
N SER A 41 -12.27 3.12 1.31
CA SER A 41 -12.41 4.25 0.40
C SER A 41 -11.99 5.55 1.08
N CYS A 42 -10.80 6.04 0.72
CA CYS A 42 -10.17 7.19 1.36
C CYS A 42 -10.35 8.51 0.61
N GLY A 43 -10.72 9.56 1.33
CA GLY A 43 -10.63 10.96 0.95
C GLY A 43 -9.41 11.66 1.59
N PRO A 44 -9.37 13.00 1.62
CA PRO A 44 -8.21 13.75 2.08
C PRO A 44 -7.92 13.63 3.59
N VAL A 45 -8.96 13.48 4.41
CA VAL A 45 -8.86 13.50 5.89
C VAL A 45 -9.48 12.28 6.57
N SER A 46 -10.22 11.47 5.83
CA SER A 46 -10.94 10.31 6.36
C SER A 46 -11.08 9.21 5.32
N CYS A 47 -11.25 7.98 5.80
CA CYS A 47 -11.60 6.82 5.00
C CYS A 47 -12.92 6.23 5.48
N THR A 48 -13.61 5.56 4.58
CA THR A 48 -14.84 4.84 4.86
C THR A 48 -14.68 3.37 4.51
N MET A 49 -15.20 2.51 5.37
CA MET A 49 -15.25 1.06 5.18
C MET A 49 -16.68 0.61 5.37
N LYS A 50 -17.15 -0.31 4.54
CA LYS A 50 -18.42 -0.98 4.78
C LYS A 50 -18.23 -1.99 5.92
N ASP A 51 -19.06 -1.91 6.93
CA ASP A 51 -19.09 -2.91 7.99
C ASP A 51 -19.48 -4.28 7.39
N GLN A 52 -18.85 -5.36 7.85
CA GLN A 52 -19.17 -6.71 7.36
C GLN A 52 -20.43 -7.26 8.03
N GLU A 53 -20.76 -6.79 9.23
CA GLU A 53 -21.90 -7.28 10.02
C GLU A 53 -23.14 -6.38 9.87
N SER A 54 -22.97 -5.14 9.42
CA SER A 54 -24.06 -4.20 9.18
C SER A 54 -23.92 -3.55 7.80
N ASP A 55 -25.02 -3.14 7.18
CA ASP A 55 -24.97 -2.34 5.93
C ASP A 55 -24.50 -0.89 6.19
N GLU A 56 -23.98 -0.59 7.38
CA GLU A 56 -23.51 0.73 7.75
C GLU A 56 -22.06 0.98 7.35
N TYR A 57 -21.73 2.26 7.13
CA TYR A 57 -20.38 2.70 6.82
C TYR A 57 -19.68 3.18 8.09
N ARG A 58 -18.53 2.59 8.39
CA ARG A 58 -17.63 3.05 9.46
C ARG A 58 -16.65 4.06 8.88
N THR A 59 -16.50 5.19 9.57
CA THR A 59 -15.53 6.24 9.21
C THR A 59 -14.29 6.13 10.08
N LEU A 60 -13.13 6.11 9.43
CA LEU A 60 -11.81 6.18 10.05
C LEU A 60 -11.19 7.54 9.76
N ILE A 61 -10.67 8.21 10.77
CA ILE A 61 -9.99 9.51 10.61
C ILE A 61 -8.52 9.26 10.31
N ILE A 62 -7.95 9.97 9.33
CA ILE A 62 -6.53 9.87 9.02
C ILE A 62 -5.78 10.81 9.98
N THR A 63 -5.05 10.23 10.94
CA THR A 63 -4.31 10.99 11.95
C THR A 63 -2.83 11.13 11.62
N GLY A 64 -2.33 10.30 10.70
CA GLY A 64 -0.96 10.39 10.22
C GLY A 64 -0.82 9.83 8.81
N SER A 65 -0.03 10.51 7.98
CA SER A 65 0.37 10.02 6.66
C SER A 65 1.81 10.40 6.41
N LYS A 66 2.65 9.42 6.11
CA LYS A 66 4.07 9.62 5.80
C LYS A 66 4.46 8.83 4.58
N THR A 67 4.84 9.56 3.53
CA THR A 67 5.37 9.00 2.29
C THR A 67 6.88 9.20 2.25
N LYS A 68 7.63 8.14 1.90
CA LYS A 68 9.05 8.21 1.59
C LYS A 68 9.27 7.88 0.11
N ASP A 69 9.47 8.93 -0.68
CA ASP A 69 9.71 8.84 -2.12
C ASP A 69 11.19 8.97 -2.51
N GLY A 70 12.12 8.89 -1.53
CA GLY A 70 13.56 9.06 -1.77
C GLY A 70 14.27 7.90 -2.49
N TYR A 71 13.61 6.75 -2.70
CA TYR A 71 14.25 5.58 -3.32
C TYR A 71 14.07 5.54 -4.85
N LEU A 72 14.97 4.92 -5.61
CA LEU A 72 14.86 4.93 -7.09
C LEU A 72 13.80 3.97 -7.63
N LEU A 73 13.61 2.82 -6.97
CA LEU A 73 12.86 1.68 -7.51
C LEU A 73 11.54 1.42 -6.82
N PHE A 74 11.35 1.94 -5.62
CA PHE A 74 10.20 1.70 -4.77
C PHE A 74 9.88 2.95 -3.96
N ASN A 75 8.70 3.05 -3.37
CA ASN A 75 8.39 4.05 -2.34
C ASN A 75 7.75 3.34 -1.14
N THR A 76 7.68 4.01 0.00
CA THR A 76 6.94 3.47 1.15
C THR A 76 5.93 4.50 1.63
N ILE A 77 4.72 4.05 1.93
CA ILE A 77 3.68 4.88 2.53
C ILE A 77 3.30 4.24 3.86
N SER A 78 3.23 5.06 4.91
CA SER A 78 2.68 4.70 6.20
C SER A 78 1.47 5.58 6.46
N ARG A 79 0.31 4.97 6.71
CA ARG A 79 -0.91 5.71 7.06
C ARG A 79 -1.48 5.18 8.36
N THR A 80 -1.80 6.11 9.25
CA THR A 80 -2.42 5.85 10.54
C THR A 80 -3.87 6.30 10.49
N PHE A 81 -4.75 5.42 10.94
CA PHE A 81 -6.19 5.59 11.01
C PHE A 81 -6.63 5.50 12.46
N GLU A 82 -7.62 6.30 12.83
CA GLU A 82 -8.25 6.25 14.15
C GLU A 82 -9.76 6.03 14.00
N GLY A 83 -10.26 5.00 14.69
CA GLY A 83 -11.69 4.70 14.77
C GLY A 83 -12.41 5.53 15.84
N LYS A 84 -13.75 5.44 15.87
CA LYS A 84 -14.59 6.18 16.84
C LYS A 84 -14.28 5.84 18.32
N GLU A 85 -13.72 4.67 18.58
CA GLU A 85 -13.37 4.19 19.91
C GLU A 85 -11.94 4.57 20.34
N GLY A 86 -11.21 5.34 19.50
CA GLY A 86 -9.82 5.70 19.75
C GLY A 86 -8.80 4.63 19.32
N ASN A 87 -9.26 3.50 18.78
CA ASN A 87 -8.40 2.43 18.29
C ASN A 87 -7.58 2.91 17.09
N GLN A 88 -6.28 2.66 17.11
CA GLN A 88 -5.39 3.04 16.02
C GLN A 88 -5.02 1.83 15.15
N THR A 89 -5.04 2.06 13.84
CA THR A 89 -4.54 1.12 12.83
C THR A 89 -3.48 1.82 12.01
N VAL A 90 -2.31 1.22 11.87
CA VAL A 90 -1.21 1.70 11.05
C VAL A 90 -0.95 0.71 9.92
N ILE A 91 -1.15 1.15 8.68
CA ILE A 91 -0.81 0.39 7.48
C ILE A 91 0.48 0.97 6.89
N LYS A 92 1.54 0.15 6.84
CA LYS A 92 2.80 0.45 6.16
C LYS A 92 2.88 -0.41 4.90
N ALA A 93 3.02 0.23 3.75
CA ALA A 93 3.11 -0.45 2.46
C ALA A 93 4.36 -0.04 1.67
N ILE A 94 4.85 -0.97 0.84
CA ILE A 94 5.89 -0.73 -0.15
C ILE A 94 5.26 -0.68 -1.54
N GLY A 95 5.53 0.39 -2.29
CA GLY A 95 5.18 0.52 -3.69
C GLY A 95 6.32 0.04 -4.56
N PHE A 96 6.11 -1.00 -5.38
CA PHE A 96 7.13 -1.61 -6.25
C PHE A 96 6.45 -2.22 -7.49
N LEU A 97 7.07 -2.11 -8.66
CA LEU A 97 6.53 -2.64 -9.93
C LEU A 97 5.08 -2.21 -10.26
N GLY A 98 4.69 -0.98 -9.90
CA GLY A 98 3.36 -0.44 -10.20
C GLY A 98 2.25 -0.85 -9.24
N SER A 99 2.55 -1.54 -8.13
CA SER A 99 1.56 -1.89 -7.09
C SER A 99 2.08 -1.63 -5.69
N TYR A 100 1.18 -1.61 -4.71
CA TYR A 100 1.51 -1.61 -3.29
C TYR A 100 1.38 -3.01 -2.68
N TYR A 101 2.17 -3.25 -1.64
CA TYR A 101 2.17 -4.48 -0.85
C TYR A 101 2.32 -4.13 0.63
N THR A 102 1.58 -4.80 1.50
CA THR A 102 1.67 -4.59 2.95
C THR A 102 3.06 -5.03 3.46
N LEU A 103 3.76 -4.13 4.14
CA LEU A 103 4.97 -4.43 4.89
C LEU A 103 4.63 -4.79 6.34
N VAL A 104 3.82 -3.94 6.97
CA VAL A 104 3.42 -4.07 8.37
C VAL A 104 2.01 -3.54 8.51
N GLU A 105 1.19 -4.31 9.21
CA GLU A 105 -0.12 -3.90 9.67
C GLU A 105 -0.12 -4.01 11.19
N GLU A 106 -0.08 -2.86 11.85
CA GLU A 106 -0.20 -2.76 13.31
C GLU A 106 -1.62 -2.27 13.58
N SER A 107 -2.44 -3.09 14.23
CA SER A 107 -3.79 -2.67 14.62
C SER A 107 -4.00 -3.02 16.09
N ASP A 108 -4.54 -2.07 16.85
CA ASP A 108 -4.90 -2.30 18.25
C ASP A 108 -6.04 -3.35 18.36
N HIS A 109 -6.78 -3.61 17.26
CA HIS A 109 -7.65 -4.78 17.08
C HIS A 109 -7.62 -5.33 15.65
N ILE A 110 -7.71 -6.66 15.53
CA ILE A 110 -7.65 -7.43 14.28
C ILE A 110 -8.63 -6.86 13.25
N ILE A 111 -8.11 -6.26 12.16
CA ILE A 111 -8.90 -6.11 10.94
C ILE A 111 -9.05 -7.53 10.39
N PRO A 112 -10.27 -8.07 10.24
CA PRO A 112 -10.44 -9.40 9.69
C PRO A 112 -9.85 -9.39 8.27
N SER A 113 -8.81 -10.19 8.08
CA SER A 113 -8.24 -10.48 6.77
C SER A 113 -9.33 -11.17 5.96
N GLY A 114 -9.70 -10.57 4.82
CA GLY A 114 -10.52 -11.24 3.82
C GLY A 114 -9.78 -12.39 3.15
#